data_AF-A0A2G1NYQ1-F1
#
_entry.id   AF-A0A2G1NYQ1-F1
#
_cell.length_a   1.000
_cell.length_b   1.000
_cell.length_c   1.000
_cell.angle_alpha   90.00
_cell.angle_beta   90.00
_cell.angle_gamma   90.00
#
_symmetry.space_group_name_H-M   'P 1'
#
loop_
_entity.id
_entity.type
_entity.pdbx_description
1 polymer ?
#
loop_
_entity_poly.entity_id
_entity_poly.type
_entity_poly.pdbx_seq_one_letter_code
_entity_poly.pdbx_strand_id
1 'polypeptide(L)'
;MDETEAMQIKEFTKDMDKNQKVFYYEQKSKSIGIATALTIIVPGVGQMYIGQVGKGILILLFCWLIIPWLYGIYDAYKSAKDYNAQLYSIIFSTQ
;
A
#
# COMPACT_ATOMS: atom_id res chain seq x y z
N MET A 1 3.36 -1.85 5.41
CA MET A 1 2.32 -2.17 6.42
C MET A 1 3.03 -2.10 7.75
N ASP A 2 2.49 -1.33 8.69
CA ASP A 2 3.13 -1.21 9.99
C ASP A 2 2.97 -2.52 10.79
N GLU A 3 3.90 -2.83 11.69
CA GLU A 3 3.86 -4.11 12.44
C GLU A 3 2.59 -4.25 13.29
N THR A 4 2.11 -3.12 13.83
CA THR A 4 0.87 -3.03 14.60
C THR A 4 -0.37 -3.32 13.74
N GLU A 5 -0.42 -2.76 12.52
CA GLU A 5 -1.49 -3.03 11.54
C GLU A 5 -1.49 -4.49 11.12
N ALA A 6 -0.32 -5.07 10.86
CA ALA A 6 -0.17 -6.47 10.50
C ALA A 6 -0.68 -7.41 11.60
N MET A 7 -0.38 -7.09 12.86
CA MET A 7 -0.79 -7.88 14.03
C MET A 7 -2.31 -7.81 14.24
N GLN A 8 -2.92 -6.63 14.14
CA GLN A 8 -4.37 -6.46 14.23
C GLN A 8 -5.12 -7.20 13.11
N ILE A 9 -4.64 -7.12 11.86
CA ILE A 9 -5.25 -7.85 10.73
C ILE A 9 -5.15 -9.35 10.97
N LYS A 10 -4.00 -9.84 11.47
CA LYS A 10 -3.79 -11.25 11.75
C LYS A 10 -4.72 -11.77 12.84
N GLU A 11 -4.85 -11.03 13.94
CA GLU A 11 -5.74 -11.39 15.05
C GLU A 11 -7.21 -11.38 14.58
N PHE A 12 -7.62 -10.34 13.87
CA PHE A 12 -8.99 -10.20 13.36
C PHE A 12 -9.37 -11.29 12.33
N THR A 13 -8.44 -11.66 11.45
CA THR A 13 -8.71 -12.68 10.41
C THR A 13 -8.58 -14.11 10.93
N LYS A 14 -8.04 -14.32 12.14
CA LYS A 14 -7.90 -15.64 12.75
C LYS A 14 -9.26 -16.33 12.96
N ASP A 15 -10.25 -15.57 13.38
CA ASP A 15 -11.60 -16.07 13.70
C ASP A 15 -12.57 -16.01 12.51
N MET A 16 -12.09 -15.62 11.32
CA MET A 16 -12.92 -15.44 10.12
C MET A 16 -12.98 -16.68 9.22
N ASP A 17 -14.18 -16.96 8.71
CA ASP A 17 -14.40 -17.97 7.67
C ASP A 17 -13.66 -17.63 6.36
N LYS A 18 -13.37 -18.64 5.55
CA LYS A 18 -12.65 -18.48 4.27
C LYS A 18 -13.30 -17.46 3.33
N ASN A 19 -14.62 -17.39 3.27
CA ASN A 19 -15.31 -16.40 2.42
C ASN A 19 -15.19 -14.98 2.97
N GLN A 20 -15.23 -14.84 4.30
CA GLN A 20 -15.02 -13.56 4.99
C GLN A 20 -13.59 -13.05 4.78
N LYS A 21 -12.59 -13.93 4.81
CA LYS A 21 -11.19 -13.61 4.50
C LYS A 21 -11.00 -13.06 3.08
N VAL A 22 -11.67 -13.64 2.09
CA VAL A 22 -11.62 -13.17 0.69
C VAL A 22 -12.27 -11.80 0.53
N PHE A 23 -13.44 -11.59 1.12
CA PHE A 23 -14.11 -10.28 1.09
C PHE A 23 -13.29 -9.19 1.81
N TYR A 24 -12.71 -9.54 2.96
CA TYR A 24 -11.83 -8.64 3.71
C TYR A 24 -10.57 -8.29 2.92
N TYR A 25 -9.94 -9.27 2.25
CA TYR A 25 -8.81 -9.04 1.36
C TYR A 25 -9.16 -8.08 0.21
N GLU A 26 -10.28 -8.29 -0.48
CA GLU A 26 -10.71 -7.37 -1.55
C GLU A 26 -10.94 -5.96 -1.04
N GLN A 27 -11.55 -5.81 0.13
CA GLN A 27 -11.83 -4.49 0.71
C GLN A 27 -10.55 -3.76 1.15
N LYS A 28 -9.59 -4.47 1.77
CA LYS A 28 -8.32 -3.89 2.24
C LYS A 28 -7.26 -3.76 1.16
N SER A 29 -7.39 -4.49 0.04
CA SER A 29 -6.46 -4.41 -1.08
C SER A 29 -6.41 -2.98 -1.59
N LYS A 30 -5.24 -2.35 -1.51
CA LYS A 30 -5.10 -0.97 -1.99
C LYS A 30 -5.11 -1.00 -3.51
N SER A 31 -6.00 -0.20 -4.09
CA SER A 31 -6.03 -0.01 -5.54
C SER A 31 -4.78 0.74 -5.99
N ILE A 32 -3.87 -0.01 -6.61
CA ILE A 32 -2.66 0.47 -7.26
C ILE A 32 -2.99 1.60 -8.25
N GLY A 33 -4.14 1.51 -8.94
CA GLY A 33 -4.59 2.51 -9.91
C GLY A 33 -4.84 3.88 -9.29
N ILE A 34 -5.46 3.93 -8.10
CA ILE A 34 -5.77 5.20 -7.42
C ILE A 34 -4.49 5.84 -6.87
N ALA A 35 -3.60 5.05 -6.25
CA ALA A 35 -2.32 5.54 -5.74
C ALA A 35 -1.41 6.08 -6.86
N THR A 36 -1.45 5.43 -8.03
CA THR A 36 -0.69 5.85 -9.21
C THR A 36 -1.31 7.11 -9.83
N ALA A 37 -2.63 7.17 -10.01
CA ALA A 37 -3.32 8.34 -10.55
C ALA A 37 -3.11 9.60 -9.69
N LEU A 38 -3.12 9.46 -8.36
CA LEU A 38 -2.85 10.56 -7.43
C LEU A 38 -1.41 11.10 -7.56
N THR A 39 -0.43 10.22 -7.79
CA THR A 39 0.99 10.60 -7.93
C THR A 39 1.26 11.37 -9.22
N ILE A 40 0.46 11.15 -10.26
CA ILE A 40 0.55 11.89 -11.53
C ILE A 40 0.16 13.36 -11.32
N ILE A 41 -0.80 13.65 -10.44
CA ILE A 41 -1.28 15.01 -10.16
C ILE A 41 -0.38 15.71 -9.14
N VAL A 42 -0.04 15.03 -8.04
CA VAL A 42 0.87 15.56 -7.01
C VAL A 42 1.83 14.45 -6.58
N PRO A 43 3.14 14.57 -6.92
CA PRO A 43 4.11 13.56 -6.53
C PRO A 43 4.26 13.49 -5.01
N GLY A 44 4.44 12.27 -4.52
CA GLY A 44 4.54 11.98 -3.08
C GLY A 44 3.21 11.68 -2.40
N VAL A 45 2.06 12.12 -2.96
CA VAL A 45 0.74 11.85 -2.36
C VAL A 45 0.36 10.37 -2.41
N GLY A 46 0.66 9.67 -3.50
CA GLY A 46 0.41 8.22 -3.57
C GLY A 46 1.23 7.42 -2.55
N GLN A 47 2.42 7.89 -2.21
CA GLN A 47 3.28 7.28 -1.18
C GLN A 47 2.75 7.51 0.23
N MET A 48 2.20 8.71 0.49
CA MET A 48 1.49 8.99 1.74
C MET A 48 0.23 8.12 1.87
N TYR A 49 -0.50 7.90 0.77
CA TYR A 49 -1.67 7.00 0.76
C TYR A 49 -1.30 5.55 1.11
N ILE A 50 -0.13 5.07 0.71
CA ILE A 50 0.36 3.71 1.02
C ILE A 50 0.89 3.60 2.47
N GLY A 51 0.93 4.70 3.22
CA GLY A 51 1.44 4.75 4.60
C GLY A 51 2.94 5.05 4.69
N GLN A 52 3.60 5.34 3.57
CA GLN A 52 5.02 5.69 3.52
C GLN A 52 5.20 7.21 3.51
N VAL A 53 4.73 7.87 4.59
CA VAL A 53 4.69 9.33 4.69
C VAL A 53 6.07 9.98 4.52
N GLY A 54 7.11 9.39 5.13
CA GLY A 54 8.48 9.90 5.02
C GLY A 54 9.00 9.91 3.58
N LYS A 55 8.74 8.85 2.81
CA LYS A 55 9.10 8.80 1.38
C LYS A 55 8.27 9.78 0.56
N GLY A 56 6.98 9.92 0.89
CA GLY A 56 6.09 10.88 0.24
C GLY A 56 6.58 12.32 0.37
N ILE A 57 7.01 12.72 1.57
CA ILE A 57 7.56 14.06 1.83
C ILE A 57 8.86 14.30 1.07
N LEU A 58 9.77 13.32 1.03
CA LEU A 58 11.01 13.42 0.24
C LEU A 58 10.71 13.64 -1.24
N ILE A 59 9.81 12.84 -1.82
CA ILE A 59 9.42 12.97 -3.23
C ILE A 59 8.75 14.32 -3.51
N LEU A 60 7.96 14.83 -2.56
CA LEU A 60 7.32 16.14 -2.67
C LEU A 60 8.36 17.29 -2.64
N LEU A 61 9.37 17.21 -1.77
CA LEU A 61 10.45 18.21 -1.71
C LEU A 61 11.31 18.24 -2.98
N PHE A 62 11.49 17.09 -3.63
CA PHE A 62 12.24 16.97 -4.88
C PHE A 62 11.35 16.91 -6.14
N CYS A 63 10.06 17.26 -6.00
CA CYS A 63 9.04 17.25 -7.06
C CYS A 63 9.43 18.05 -8.31
N TRP A 64 10.18 19.13 -8.15
CA TRP A 64 10.65 19.99 -9.24
C TRP A 64 11.68 19.34 -10.18
N LEU A 65 12.26 18.18 -9.82
CA LEU A 65 13.11 17.39 -10.71
C LEU A 65 12.28 16.29 -11.38
N ILE A 66 12.44 16.13 -12.70
CA ILE A 66 11.77 15.08 -13.50
C ILE A 66 12.16 13.66 -13.04
N ILE A 67 13.41 13.46 -12.59
CA ILE A 67 13.93 12.13 -12.20
C ILE A 67 13.25 11.59 -10.92
N PRO A 68 13.22 12.32 -9.78
CA PRO A 68 12.46 11.94 -8.59
C PRO A 68 10.96 11.77 -8.84
N TRP A 69 10.38 12.53 -9.77
CA TRP A 69 8.97 12.39 -10.15
C TRP A 69 8.68 11.02 -10.79
N LEU A 70 9.44 10.62 -11.81
CA LEU A 70 9.33 9.31 -12.45
C LEU A 70 9.63 8.17 -11.46
N TYR A 71 10.62 8.34 -10.60
CA TYR A 71 10.92 7.40 -9.53
C TYR A 71 9.74 7.24 -8.57
N GLY A 72 9.07 8.33 -8.20
CA GLY A 72 7.90 8.31 -7.33
C GLY A 72 6.74 7.49 -7.90
N ILE A 73 6.51 7.55 -9.21
CA ILE A 73 5.49 6.74 -9.91
C ILE A 73 5.86 5.25 -9.85
N TYR A 74 7.11 4.91 -10.20
CA TYR A 74 7.59 3.52 -10.15
C TYR A 74 7.55 2.95 -8.73
N ASP A 75 8.00 3.73 -7.74
CA ASP A 75 8.03 3.31 -6.35
C ASP A 75 6.61 3.16 -5.77
N ALA A 76 5.65 3.98 -6.20
CA ALA A 76 4.25 3.87 -5.75
C ALA A 76 3.61 2.58 -6.28
N TYR A 77 3.89 2.23 -7.54
CA TYR A 77 3.46 0.97 -8.14
C TYR A 77 4.03 -0.23 -7.38
N LYS A 78 5.35 -0.24 -7.14
CA LYS A 78 6.02 -1.32 -6.41
C LYS A 78 5.50 -1.42 -4.97
N SER A 79 5.39 -0.30 -4.28
CA SER A 79 4.93 -0.23 -2.89
C SER A 79 3.50 -0.74 -2.72
N ALA A 80 2.59 -0.42 -3.63
CA ALA A 80 1.23 -0.92 -3.58
C ALA A 80 1.16 -2.44 -3.87
N LYS A 81 2.00 -2.94 -4.78
CA LYS A 81 2.12 -4.38 -5.06
C LYS A 81 2.66 -5.16 -3.86
N ASP A 82 3.71 -4.63 -3.21
CA ASP A 82 4.30 -5.23 -2.02
C ASP A 82 3.31 -5.23 -0.84
N TYR A 83 2.52 -4.15 -0.67
CA TYR A 83 1.47 -4.10 0.34
C TYR A 83 0.41 -5.19 0.13
N ASN A 84 -0.10 -5.34 -1.09
CA ASN A 84 -1.13 -6.35 -1.39
C ASN A 84 -0.57 -7.78 -1.24
N ALA A 85 0.70 -8.00 -1.60
CA ALA A 85 1.36 -9.29 -1.39
C ALA A 85 1.51 -9.65 0.10
N GLN A 86 1.87 -8.68 0.94
CA GLN A 86 1.93 -8.89 2.40
C GLN A 86 0.55 -9.11 3.02
N LEU A 87 -0.47 -8.39 2.55
CA LEU A 87 -1.85 -8.60 3.00
C LEU A 87 -2.32 -10.02 2.68
N TYR A 88 -2.02 -10.51 1.48
CA TYR A 88 -2.36 -11.88 1.08
C TYR A 88 -1.69 -12.93 1.97
N SER A 89 -0.39 -12.78 2.26
CA SER A 89 0.31 -13.76 3.10
C SER A 89 -0.26 -13.81 4.52
N ILE A 90 -0.54 -12.66 5.14
CA ILE A 90 -1.12 -12.64 6.49
C ILE A 90 -2.47 -13.36 6.55
N ILE A 91 -3.34 -13.11 5.57
CA ILE A 91 -4.71 -13.63 5.56
C ILE A 91 -4.76 -15.13 5.21
N PHE A 92 -3.91 -15.58 4.27
CA PHE A 92 -4.03 -16.92 3.67
C PHE A 92 -2.88 -17.87 4.00
N SER A 93 -1.73 -17.41 4.50
CA SER A 93 -0.61 -18.29 4.88
C SER A 93 -0.61 -18.68 6.36
N THR A 94 -1.63 -18.27 7.12
CA THR A 94 -1.91 -18.82 8.46
C THR A 94 -2.86 -20.01 8.29
N GLN A 95 -2.32 -21.15 7.86
CA GLN A 95 -2.93 -22.46 8.03
C GLN A 95 -1.93 -23.40 8.70
#